data_AF-A0ABC8YCL2-F1
#
_entry.id   AF-A0ABC8YCL2-F1
#
_cell.length_a   1.000
_cell.length_b   1.000
_cell.length_c   1.000
_cell.angle_alpha   90.00
_cell.angle_beta   90.00
_cell.angle_gamma   90.00
#
_symmetry.space_group_name_H-M   'P 1'
#
loop_
_entity.id
_entity.type
_entity.pdbx_description
1 polymer ?
#
loop_
_entity_poly.entity_id
_entity_poly.type
_entity_poly.pdbx_seq_one_letter_code
_entity_poly.pdbx_strand_id
1 'polypeptide(L)'
;MAGQSPLRRWKPFFAAFGLVDAAIEAADPALRRDAIRSARGEVVELLCGVPAGDAGKAEQLCVALDGFMAESLLTLLAVPAKKVRSVLESSADLAEAVGALRLQHQSARVRGLARDVARSWTAVAEGDVARAVERFDAVCGVNKAKAAPEASRRPSLDAKRESPEEEKRMEVTKRKLRDGYREAEDAKRQRKIQVIAAPKMVGQRRREMHPILRERSRARCGASTAVVRRSLVSSFNKV
;
A
#
# COMPACT_ATOMS: atom_id res chain seq x y z
N MET A 1 -23.43 -5.93 -29.97
CA MET A 1 -23.09 -5.01 -28.87
C MET A 1 -23.17 -5.80 -27.57
N ALA A 2 -22.05 -6.16 -26.94
CA ALA A 2 -22.09 -6.83 -25.65
C ALA A 2 -22.64 -5.82 -24.62
N GLY A 3 -23.81 -6.11 -24.06
CA GLY A 3 -24.47 -5.26 -23.08
C GLY A 3 -23.51 -4.90 -21.95
N GLN A 4 -23.55 -3.64 -21.51
CA GLN A 4 -22.75 -3.25 -20.37
C GLN A 4 -23.24 -4.02 -19.14
N SER A 5 -22.36 -4.69 -18.37
CA SER A 5 -22.82 -5.39 -17.16
C SER A 5 -23.44 -4.35 -16.21
N PRO A 6 -24.62 -4.62 -15.63
CA PRO A 6 -25.31 -3.63 -14.80
C PRO A 6 -24.48 -3.20 -13.58
N LEU A 7 -23.51 -4.02 -13.17
CA LEU A 7 -22.58 -3.74 -12.07
C LEU A 7 -21.26 -3.05 -12.46
N ARG A 8 -21.09 -2.50 -13.67
CA ARG A 8 -19.77 -1.99 -14.13
C ARG A 8 -19.13 -0.99 -13.16
N ARG A 9 -19.92 -0.08 -12.55
CA ARG A 9 -19.42 0.92 -11.59
C ARG A 9 -18.90 0.28 -10.30
N TRP A 10 -19.63 -0.70 -9.78
CA TRP A 10 -19.43 -1.25 -8.44
C TRP A 10 -18.56 -2.51 -8.40
N LYS A 11 -18.39 -3.20 -9.54
CA LYS A 11 -17.63 -4.45 -9.62
C LYS A 11 -16.24 -4.39 -8.99
N PRO A 12 -15.41 -3.34 -9.20
CA PRO A 12 -14.09 -3.26 -8.58
C PRO A 12 -14.11 -3.02 -7.06
N PHE A 13 -15.20 -2.47 -6.53
CA PHE A 13 -15.30 -1.98 -5.15
C PHE A 13 -16.23 -2.83 -4.28
N PHE A 14 -16.80 -3.90 -4.81
CA PHE A 14 -17.87 -4.63 -4.13
C PHE A 14 -17.40 -5.24 -2.79
N ALA A 15 -16.15 -5.68 -2.71
CA ALA A 15 -15.55 -6.18 -1.48
C ALA A 15 -15.48 -5.09 -0.38
N ALA A 16 -15.37 -3.81 -0.75
CA ALA A 16 -15.27 -2.71 0.20
C ALA A 16 -16.50 -2.61 1.11
N PHE A 17 -17.68 -3.00 0.61
CA PHE A 17 -18.90 -3.02 1.42
C PHE A 17 -18.77 -3.94 2.63
N GLY A 18 -18.29 -5.18 2.42
CA GLY A 18 -18.09 -6.14 3.49
C GLY A 18 -17.02 -5.69 4.48
N LEU A 19 -15.91 -5.15 3.96
CA LEU A 19 -14.80 -4.66 4.79
C LEU A 19 -15.24 -3.48 5.67
N VAL A 20 -15.95 -2.51 5.12
CA VAL A 20 -16.44 -1.35 5.88
C VAL A 20 -17.48 -1.78 6.92
N ASP A 21 -18.44 -2.63 6.55
CA ASP A 21 -19.44 -3.12 7.50
C ASP A 21 -18.79 -3.92 8.64
N ALA A 22 -17.85 -4.80 8.33
CA ALA A 22 -17.10 -5.57 9.33
C ALA A 22 -16.27 -4.65 10.24
N ALA A 23 -15.66 -3.60 9.70
CA ALA A 23 -14.89 -2.65 10.48
C ALA A 23 -15.76 -1.86 11.46
N ILE A 24 -16.97 -1.47 11.04
CA ILE A 24 -17.95 -0.80 11.91
C ILE A 24 -18.38 -1.75 13.03
N GLU A 25 -18.79 -2.98 12.69
CA GLU A 25 -19.25 -3.97 13.68
C GLU A 25 -18.13 -4.39 14.66
N ALA A 26 -16.88 -4.49 14.18
CA ALA A 26 -15.72 -4.80 15.01
C ALA A 26 -15.36 -3.66 15.97
N ALA A 27 -15.51 -2.41 15.52
CA ALA A 27 -15.23 -1.25 16.36
C ALA A 27 -16.39 -0.93 17.33
N ASP A 28 -17.63 -1.24 16.97
CA ASP A 28 -18.77 -1.12 17.85
C ASP A 28 -19.85 -2.19 17.57
N PRO A 29 -19.94 -3.25 18.40
CA PRO A 29 -20.91 -4.32 18.21
C PRO A 29 -22.38 -3.87 18.25
N ALA A 30 -22.67 -2.68 18.81
CA ALA A 30 -24.02 -2.12 18.83
C ALA A 30 -24.44 -1.61 17.43
N LEU A 31 -23.49 -1.27 16.56
CA LEU A 31 -23.74 -0.79 15.19
C LEU A 31 -23.91 -1.95 14.21
N ARG A 32 -24.95 -2.77 14.43
CA ARG A 32 -25.28 -3.91 13.57
C ARG A 32 -25.61 -3.45 12.14
N ARG A 33 -25.06 -4.14 11.14
CA ARG A 33 -25.18 -3.77 9.72
C ARG A 33 -26.05 -4.73 8.90
N ASP A 34 -26.73 -5.68 9.55
CA ASP A 34 -27.53 -6.73 8.93
C ASP A 34 -28.69 -6.18 8.09
N ALA A 35 -29.49 -5.25 8.64
CA ALA A 35 -30.57 -4.61 7.89
C ALA A 35 -30.07 -3.85 6.65
N ILE A 36 -28.93 -3.16 6.79
CA ILE A 36 -28.30 -2.40 5.70
C ILE A 36 -27.74 -3.36 4.64
N ARG A 37 -27.14 -4.48 5.06
CA ARG A 37 -26.67 -5.55 4.16
C ARG A 37 -27.83 -6.16 3.38
N SER A 38 -28.98 -6.40 4.04
CA SER A 38 -30.19 -6.91 3.40
C SER A 38 -30.72 -5.94 2.33
N ALA A 39 -30.95 -4.68 2.71
CA ALA A 39 -31.45 -3.66 1.79
C ALA A 39 -30.50 -3.41 0.61
N ARG A 40 -29.19 -3.42 0.84
CA ARG A 40 -28.19 -3.36 -0.24
C ARG A 40 -28.28 -4.58 -1.16
N GLY A 41 -28.50 -5.77 -0.59
CA GLY A 41 -28.70 -7.01 -1.34
C GLY A 41 -29.89 -6.93 -2.29
N GLU A 42 -31.03 -6.41 -1.81
CA GLU A 42 -32.23 -6.18 -2.63
C GLU A 42 -31.94 -5.23 -3.81
N VAL A 43 -31.21 -4.13 -3.58
CA VAL A 43 -30.81 -3.20 -4.65
C VAL A 43 -29.91 -3.88 -5.67
N VAL A 44 -28.99 -4.75 -5.23
CA VAL A 44 -28.10 -5.50 -6.13
C VAL A 44 -28.89 -6.52 -6.96
N GLU A 45 -29.87 -7.19 -6.35
CA GLU A 45 -30.77 -8.10 -7.04
C GLU A 45 -31.58 -7.37 -8.12
N LEU A 46 -32.19 -6.23 -7.76
CA LEU A 46 -32.88 -5.36 -8.70
C LEU A 46 -31.97 -4.93 -9.85
N LEU A 47 -30.71 -4.57 -9.55
CA LEU A 47 -29.74 -4.12 -10.55
C LEU A 47 -29.36 -5.24 -11.52
N CYS A 48 -29.20 -6.47 -11.03
CA CYS A 48 -28.96 -7.65 -11.87
C CYS A 48 -30.16 -8.00 -12.77
N GLY A 49 -31.38 -7.67 -12.34
CA GLY A 49 -32.62 -7.86 -13.11
C GLY A 49 -32.91 -6.78 -14.15
N VAL A 50 -32.14 -5.69 -14.20
CA VAL A 50 -32.41 -4.60 -15.16
C VAL A 50 -32.11 -5.05 -16.60
N PRO A 51 -33.06 -4.88 -17.55
CA PRO A 51 -32.81 -5.18 -18.96
C PRO A 51 -31.69 -4.31 -19.53
N ALA A 52 -30.90 -4.85 -20.47
CA ALA A 52 -29.74 -4.17 -21.05
C ALA A 52 -30.05 -2.82 -21.77
N GLY A 53 -31.32 -2.52 -22.04
CA GLY A 53 -31.76 -1.25 -22.64
C GLY A 53 -32.17 -0.17 -21.64
N ASP A 54 -32.32 -0.50 -20.35
CA ASP A 54 -32.77 0.44 -19.32
C ASP A 54 -31.59 0.96 -18.49
N ALA A 55 -30.69 1.68 -19.17
CA ALA A 55 -29.51 2.26 -18.54
C ALA A 55 -29.88 3.30 -17.46
N GLY A 56 -31.04 3.96 -17.59
CA GLY A 56 -31.53 4.94 -16.62
C GLY A 56 -31.84 4.30 -15.26
N LYS A 57 -32.59 3.19 -15.25
CA LYS A 57 -32.88 2.45 -14.02
C LYS A 57 -31.63 1.83 -13.41
N ALA A 58 -30.73 1.28 -14.23
CA ALA A 58 -29.45 0.76 -13.75
C ALA A 58 -28.59 1.84 -13.08
N GLU A 59 -28.58 3.06 -13.62
CA GLU A 59 -27.88 4.21 -13.04
C GLU A 59 -28.52 4.64 -11.72
N GLN A 60 -29.85 4.71 -11.62
CA GLN A 60 -30.54 5.05 -10.36
C GLN A 60 -30.20 4.05 -9.23
N LEU A 61 -30.15 2.75 -9.55
CA LEU A 61 -29.76 1.72 -8.59
C LEU A 61 -28.26 1.82 -8.23
N CYS A 62 -27.38 2.17 -9.18
CA CYS A 62 -25.98 2.46 -8.89
C CYS A 62 -25.84 3.68 -7.95
N VAL A 63 -26.63 4.72 -8.13
CA VAL A 63 -26.69 5.89 -7.24
C VAL A 63 -27.19 5.49 -5.85
N ALA A 64 -28.16 4.58 -5.74
CA ALA A 64 -28.59 4.05 -4.45
C ALA A 64 -27.45 3.30 -3.73
N LEU A 65 -26.66 2.50 -4.46
CA LEU A 65 -25.45 1.85 -3.91
C LEU A 65 -24.39 2.87 -3.47
N ASP A 66 -24.21 3.97 -4.23
CA ASP A 66 -23.37 5.11 -3.82
C ASP A 66 -23.86 5.72 -2.51
N GLY A 67 -25.18 5.83 -2.33
CA GLY A 67 -25.82 6.23 -1.08
C GLY A 67 -25.46 5.31 0.07
N PHE A 68 -25.67 4.00 -0.08
CA PHE A 68 -25.33 3.02 0.96
C PHE A 68 -23.86 3.09 1.38
N MET A 69 -22.93 3.14 0.43
CA MET A 69 -21.51 3.23 0.77
C MET A 69 -21.17 4.52 1.50
N ALA A 70 -21.74 5.64 1.06
CA ALA A 70 -21.51 6.92 1.71
C ALA A 70 -22.04 6.95 3.15
N GLU A 71 -23.22 6.36 3.42
CA GLU A 71 -23.71 6.21 4.79
C GLU A 71 -22.81 5.30 5.64
N SER A 72 -22.28 4.22 5.06
CA SER A 72 -21.30 3.37 5.74
C SER A 72 -20.03 4.14 6.09
N LEU A 73 -19.48 4.94 5.16
CA LEU A 73 -18.28 5.74 5.39
C LEU A 73 -18.52 6.84 6.43
N LEU A 74 -19.70 7.47 6.44
CA LEU A 74 -20.10 8.42 7.49
C LEU A 74 -20.20 7.74 8.85
N THR A 75 -20.78 6.55 8.91
CA THR A 75 -20.84 5.76 10.15
C THR A 75 -19.43 5.44 10.63
N LEU A 76 -18.55 5.01 9.72
CA LEU A 76 -17.15 4.71 10.03
C LEU A 76 -16.38 5.94 10.53
N LEU A 77 -16.69 7.14 10.04
CA LEU A 77 -16.16 8.41 10.55
C LEU A 77 -16.66 8.74 11.97
N ALA A 78 -17.91 8.39 12.28
CA ALA A 78 -18.49 8.63 13.60
C ALA A 78 -17.93 7.70 14.68
N VAL A 79 -17.42 6.53 14.29
CA VAL A 79 -16.74 5.61 15.21
C VAL A 79 -15.45 6.26 15.74
N PRO A 80 -15.17 6.21 17.05
CA PRO A 80 -13.94 6.76 17.60
C PRO A 80 -12.70 6.18 16.91
N ALA A 81 -11.84 7.04 16.37
CA ALA A 81 -10.73 6.63 15.53
C ALA A 81 -9.73 5.68 16.24
N LYS A 82 -9.65 5.73 17.58
CA LYS A 82 -8.88 4.76 18.39
C LYS A 82 -9.40 3.32 18.24
N LYS A 83 -10.72 3.12 18.16
CA LYS A 83 -11.34 1.80 17.96
C LYS A 83 -11.16 1.32 16.52
N VAL A 84 -11.26 2.22 15.55
CA VAL A 84 -11.01 1.87 14.14
C VAL A 84 -9.53 1.53 13.91
N ARG A 85 -8.61 2.15 14.64
CA ARG A 85 -7.18 1.83 14.57
C ARG A 85 -6.89 0.37 14.94
N SER A 86 -7.46 -0.15 16.02
CA SER A 86 -7.25 -1.58 16.35
C SER A 86 -7.75 -2.50 15.25
N VAL A 87 -8.80 -2.10 14.52
CA VAL A 87 -9.28 -2.84 13.35
C VAL A 87 -8.29 -2.73 12.18
N LEU A 88 -7.75 -1.54 11.90
CA LEU A 88 -6.76 -1.32 10.84
C LEU A 88 -5.46 -2.10 11.08
N GLU A 89 -5.02 -2.21 12.34
CA GLU A 89 -3.86 -3.03 12.71
C GLU A 89 -4.08 -4.52 12.41
N SER A 90 -5.34 -4.96 12.42
CA SER A 90 -5.73 -6.34 12.10
C SER A 90 -6.07 -6.59 10.62
N SER A 91 -6.27 -5.53 9.81
CA SER A 91 -6.74 -5.66 8.42
C SER A 91 -6.16 -4.59 7.49
N ALA A 92 -5.21 -5.01 6.63
CA ALA A 92 -4.68 -4.18 5.55
C ALA A 92 -5.72 -3.95 4.43
N ASP A 93 -6.61 -4.93 4.22
CA ASP A 93 -7.61 -4.90 3.15
C ASP A 93 -8.59 -3.74 3.28
N LEU A 94 -8.95 -3.34 4.51
CA LEU A 94 -9.81 -2.18 4.75
C LEU A 94 -9.15 -0.87 4.28
N ALA A 95 -7.86 -0.69 4.60
CA ALA A 95 -7.11 0.49 4.20
C ALA A 95 -6.96 0.57 2.67
N GLU A 96 -6.70 -0.57 2.03
CA GLU A 96 -6.64 -0.68 0.58
C GLU A 96 -8.01 -0.38 -0.06
N ALA A 97 -9.10 -0.93 0.48
CA ALA A 97 -10.45 -0.69 -0.02
C ALA A 97 -10.86 0.79 0.07
N VAL A 98 -10.62 1.45 1.21
CA VAL A 98 -10.87 2.90 1.35
C VAL A 98 -9.94 3.71 0.43
N GLY A 99 -8.69 3.26 0.24
CA GLY A 99 -7.76 3.83 -0.74
C GLY A 99 -8.24 3.71 -2.18
N ALA A 100 -8.82 2.57 -2.58
CA ALA A 100 -9.37 2.36 -3.91
C ALA A 100 -10.61 3.25 -4.12
N LEU A 101 -11.51 3.31 -3.13
CA LEU A 101 -12.69 4.16 -3.17
C LEU A 101 -12.34 5.64 -3.35
N ARG A 102 -11.35 6.15 -2.60
CA ARG A 102 -10.98 7.58 -2.67
C ARG A 102 -10.39 7.98 -4.03
N LEU A 103 -9.71 7.06 -4.71
CA LEU A 103 -8.98 7.34 -5.95
C LEU A 103 -9.80 7.10 -7.21
N GLN A 104 -10.57 6.01 -7.25
CA GLN A 104 -11.09 5.45 -8.50
C GLN A 104 -12.62 5.44 -8.58
N HIS A 105 -13.32 5.64 -7.45
CA HIS A 105 -14.78 5.58 -7.45
C HIS A 105 -15.40 6.73 -8.24
N GLN A 106 -16.50 6.51 -8.97
CA GLN A 106 -17.10 7.55 -9.84
C GLN A 106 -17.90 8.61 -9.06
N SER A 107 -18.55 8.23 -7.96
CA SER A 107 -19.28 9.17 -7.09
C SER A 107 -18.33 10.10 -6.32
N ALA A 108 -18.48 11.40 -6.52
CA ALA A 108 -17.71 12.43 -5.81
C ALA A 108 -17.94 12.42 -4.30
N ARG A 109 -19.18 12.14 -3.86
CA ARG A 109 -19.54 12.02 -2.44
C ARG A 109 -18.78 10.88 -1.77
N VAL A 110 -18.79 9.68 -2.38
CA VAL A 110 -18.05 8.52 -1.89
C VAL A 110 -16.54 8.81 -1.84
N ARG A 111 -15.97 9.41 -2.89
CA ARG A 111 -14.55 9.82 -2.88
C ARG A 111 -14.22 10.84 -1.80
N GLY A 112 -15.12 11.78 -1.52
CA GLY A 112 -14.96 12.78 -0.46
C GLY A 112 -14.88 12.12 0.91
N LEU A 113 -15.90 11.33 1.24
CA LEU A 113 -15.97 10.64 2.52
C LEU A 113 -14.81 9.67 2.73
N ALA A 114 -14.42 8.92 1.70
CA ALA A 114 -13.27 8.03 1.78
C ALA A 114 -11.94 8.80 2.04
N ARG A 115 -11.81 10.03 1.51
CA ARG A 115 -10.66 10.90 1.84
C ARG A 115 -10.69 11.35 3.28
N ASP A 116 -11.87 11.72 3.80
CA ASP A 116 -12.01 12.17 5.18
C ASP A 116 -11.74 11.04 6.17
N VAL A 117 -12.23 9.83 5.87
CA VAL A 117 -11.88 8.60 6.62
C VAL A 117 -10.37 8.41 6.67
N ALA A 118 -9.71 8.42 5.50
CA ALA A 118 -8.26 8.24 5.43
C ALA A 118 -7.49 9.33 6.21
N ARG A 119 -7.91 10.59 6.12
CA ARG A 119 -7.33 11.70 6.89
C ARG A 119 -7.49 11.52 8.39
N SER A 120 -8.67 11.07 8.83
CA SER A 120 -8.92 10.81 10.25
C SER A 120 -7.96 9.76 10.81
N TRP A 121 -7.63 8.73 10.02
CA TRP A 121 -6.68 7.68 10.41
C TRP A 121 -5.24 8.18 10.43
N THR A 122 -4.85 8.98 9.44
CA THR A 122 -3.54 9.64 9.41
C THR A 122 -3.34 10.55 10.61
N ALA A 123 -4.35 11.35 10.99
CA ALA A 123 -4.27 12.23 12.16
C ALA A 123 -4.05 11.47 13.47
N VAL A 124 -4.67 10.28 13.63
CA VAL A 124 -4.40 9.42 14.79
C VAL A 124 -2.94 8.96 14.78
N ALA A 125 -2.45 8.45 13.65
CA ALA A 125 -1.08 7.97 13.53
C ALA A 125 -0.04 9.07 13.77
N GLU A 126 -0.27 10.29 13.25
CA GLU A 126 0.57 11.47 13.50
C GLU A 126 0.61 11.82 14.99
N GLY A 127 -0.52 11.73 15.69
CA GLY A 127 -0.58 11.94 17.14
C GLY A 127 0.21 10.89 17.93
N ASP A 128 0.31 9.66 17.45
CA ASP A 128 1.13 8.62 18.08
C ASP A 128 2.62 8.82 17.83
N VAL A 129 2.97 9.22 16.61
CA VAL A 129 4.36 9.54 16.26
C VAL A 129 4.83 10.71 17.11
N ALA A 130 4.03 11.78 17.24
CA ALA A 130 4.35 12.92 18.11
C ALA A 130 4.58 12.47 19.56
N ARG A 131 3.68 11.65 20.11
CA ARG A 131 3.83 11.09 21.47
C ARG A 131 5.08 10.21 21.61
N ALA A 132 5.44 9.45 20.58
CA ALA A 132 6.63 8.62 20.57
C ALA A 132 7.92 9.46 20.56
N VAL A 133 7.93 10.56 19.80
CA VAL A 133 9.02 11.54 19.78
C VAL A 133 9.19 12.18 21.16
N GLU A 134 8.11 12.63 21.80
CA GLU A 134 8.16 13.19 23.17
C GLU A 134 8.73 12.19 24.18
N ARG A 135 8.34 10.92 24.09
CA ARG A 135 8.88 9.84 24.95
C ARG A 135 10.36 9.61 24.70
N PHE A 136 10.80 9.65 23.45
CA PHE A 136 12.21 9.51 23.10
C PHE A 136 13.05 10.67 23.64
N ASP A 137 12.58 11.91 23.48
CA ASP A 137 13.24 13.11 24.00
C ASP A 137 13.37 13.06 25.54
N ALA A 138 12.33 12.59 26.24
CA ALA A 138 12.39 12.38 27.68
C ALA A 138 13.48 11.40 28.10
N VAL A 139 13.64 10.27 27.39
CA VAL A 139 14.70 9.28 27.65
C VAL A 139 16.10 9.87 27.40
N CYS A 140 16.27 10.62 26.31
CA CYS A 140 17.53 11.31 26.03
C CYS A 140 17.86 12.39 27.07
N GLY A 141 16.85 13.11 27.58
CA GLY A 141 17.00 14.09 28.65
C GLY A 141 17.45 13.48 29.98
N VAL A 142 16.90 12.32 30.35
CA VAL A 142 17.31 11.57 31.57
C VAL A 142 18.75 11.08 31.46
N ASN A 143 19.19 10.63 30.28
CA ASN A 143 20.57 10.19 30.06
C ASN A 143 21.58 11.34 30.17
N LYS A 144 21.20 12.58 29.85
CA LYS A 144 22.06 13.76 30.05
C LYS A 144 22.18 14.16 31.53
N ALA A 145 21.12 13.97 32.33
CA ALA A 145 21.16 14.27 33.77
C ALA A 145 22.01 13.26 34.58
N LYS A 146 22.16 12.02 34.09
CA LYS A 146 22.97 10.98 34.74
C LYS A 146 24.47 11.04 34.38
N ALA A 147 24.86 11.90 33.44
CA ALA A 147 26.23 12.02 32.92
C ALA A 147 27.02 13.22 33.47
N ALA A 148 26.52 13.93 34.49
CA ALA A 148 27.29 14.97 35.17
C ALA A 148 28.27 14.32 36.17
N PRO A 149 29.60 14.44 35.99
CA PRO A 149 30.54 13.98 36.99
C PRO A 149 30.63 15.04 38.11
N GLU A 150 30.53 14.56 39.33
CA GLU A 150 30.87 15.24 40.57
C GLU A 150 32.35 15.65 40.52
N ALA A 151 32.62 16.89 40.10
CA ALA A 151 33.97 17.45 40.09
C ALA A 151 33.92 18.92 40.53
N SER A 152 33.71 19.13 41.83
CA SER A 152 33.98 20.42 42.49
C SER A 152 34.91 20.21 43.67
N ARG A 153 36.20 20.06 43.37
CA ARG A 153 37.30 20.53 44.22
C ARG A 153 38.38 21.11 43.31
N ARG A 154 38.37 22.44 43.18
CA ARG A 154 39.55 23.17 42.71
C ARG A 154 40.54 23.25 43.88
N PRO A 155 41.84 23.24 43.57
CA PRO A 155 42.64 24.39 43.95
C PRO A 155 43.25 25.08 42.74
N SER A 156 43.33 26.39 42.87
CA SER A 156 43.91 27.37 41.98
C SER A 156 45.44 27.33 41.96
N LEU A 157 45.98 28.04 40.95
CA LEU A 157 47.35 28.58 40.81
C LEU A 157 48.40 27.60 40.25
N ASP A 158 48.74 27.77 38.97
CA ASP A 158 50.03 28.35 38.55
C ASP A 158 50.37 27.94 37.11
N ALA A 159 50.83 28.92 36.34
CA ALA A 159 51.43 28.70 35.04
C ALA A 159 52.68 27.81 35.20
N LYS A 160 52.57 26.53 34.85
CA LYS A 160 53.69 25.59 34.94
C LYS A 160 53.82 24.81 33.65
N ARG A 161 54.74 25.30 32.82
CA ARG A 161 55.68 24.58 31.95
C ARG A 161 55.22 23.15 31.60
N GLU A 162 54.79 22.95 30.34
CA GLU A 162 54.48 21.63 29.79
C GLU A 162 55.55 20.62 30.21
N SER A 163 55.12 19.59 30.92
CA SER A 163 55.99 18.53 31.40
C SER A 163 56.57 17.79 30.19
N PRO A 164 57.87 17.41 30.21
CA PRO A 164 58.47 16.62 29.13
C PRO A 164 57.78 15.27 28.93
N GLU A 165 56.91 14.83 29.84
CA GLU A 165 56.08 13.63 29.68
C GLU A 165 54.85 13.86 28.79
N GLU A 166 54.23 15.03 28.84
CA GLU A 166 53.07 15.36 28.00
C GLU A 166 53.50 15.62 26.55
N GLU A 167 54.65 16.27 26.34
CA GLU A 167 55.25 16.43 25.02
C GLU A 167 55.59 15.07 24.38
N LYS A 168 56.15 14.14 25.16
CA LYS A 168 56.39 12.76 24.71
C LYS A 168 55.10 12.02 24.36
N ARG A 169 54.03 12.20 25.14
CA ARG A 169 52.70 11.61 24.84
C ARG A 169 52.11 12.20 23.57
N MET A 170 52.23 13.51 23.37
CA MET A 170 51.81 14.18 22.13
C MET A 170 52.64 13.73 20.94
N GLU A 171 53.94 13.50 21.09
CA GLU A 171 54.79 13.02 20.01
C GLU A 171 54.46 11.57 19.63
N VAL A 172 54.18 10.71 20.61
CA VAL A 172 53.75 9.32 20.38
C VAL A 172 52.41 9.27 19.62
N THR A 173 51.44 10.11 20.00
CA THR A 173 50.15 10.17 19.29
C THR A 173 50.30 10.69 17.86
N LYS A 174 51.15 11.71 17.64
CA LYS A 174 51.45 12.25 16.31
C LYS A 174 52.13 11.22 15.40
N ARG A 175 53.01 10.36 15.94
CA ARG A 175 53.64 9.26 15.18
C ARG A 175 52.60 8.21 14.78
N LYS A 176 51.78 7.74 15.72
CA LYS A 176 50.71 6.75 15.44
C LYS A 176 49.73 7.20 14.35
N LEU A 177 49.35 8.48 14.36
CA LEU A 177 48.49 9.02 13.31
C LEU A 177 49.17 8.99 11.93
N ARG A 178 50.45 9.36 11.86
CA ARG A 178 51.22 9.34 10.60
C ARG A 178 51.44 7.94 10.06
N ASP A 179 51.69 6.98 10.95
CA ASP A 179 51.86 5.58 10.57
C ASP A 179 50.55 4.99 10.02
N GLY A 180 49.40 5.29 10.65
CA GLY A 180 48.09 4.87 10.15
C GLY A 180 47.74 5.41 8.76
N TYR A 181 48.13 6.66 8.46
CA TYR A 181 47.96 7.20 7.10
C TYR A 181 48.83 6.47 6.06
N ARG A 182 50.06 6.11 6.43
CA ARG A 182 50.98 5.38 5.54
C ARG A 182 50.47 3.98 5.25
N GLU A 183 50.01 3.26 6.27
CA GLU A 183 49.44 1.92 6.14
C GLU A 183 48.18 1.92 5.24
N ALA A 184 47.33 2.94 5.35
CA ALA A 184 46.16 3.09 4.48
C ALA A 184 46.53 3.37 3.01
N GLU A 185 47.62 4.11 2.75
CA GLU A 185 48.12 4.31 1.39
C GLU A 185 48.75 3.03 0.81
N ASP A 186 49.54 2.31 1.59
CA ASP A 186 50.14 1.06 1.17
C ASP A 186 49.07 0.01 0.87
N ALA A 187 48.01 -0.06 1.69
CA ALA A 187 46.85 -0.91 1.43
C ALA A 187 46.10 -0.52 0.14
N LYS A 188 46.04 0.77 -0.22
CA LYS A 188 45.48 1.21 -1.51
C LYS A 188 46.38 0.80 -2.68
N ARG A 189 47.70 0.90 -2.53
CA ARG A 189 48.68 0.49 -3.55
C ARG A 189 48.67 -1.02 -3.81
N GLN A 190 48.41 -1.83 -2.77
CA GLN A 190 48.37 -3.29 -2.87
C GLN A 190 47.07 -3.83 -3.50
N ARG A 191 46.03 -3.01 -3.68
CA ARG A 191 44.78 -3.45 -4.34
C ARG A 191 44.95 -3.47 -5.86
N LYS A 192 45.18 -4.64 -6.43
CA LYS A 192 45.15 -4.88 -7.89
C LYS A 192 43.70 -4.90 -8.38
N ILE A 193 43.24 -3.80 -8.99
CA ILE A 193 41.92 -3.73 -9.64
C ILE A 193 41.95 -4.64 -10.87
N GLN A 194 41.21 -5.74 -10.85
CA GLN A 194 40.91 -6.50 -12.07
C GLN A 194 39.77 -5.78 -12.79
N VAL A 195 40.09 -5.16 -13.94
CA VAL A 195 39.08 -4.56 -14.82
C VAL A 195 38.29 -5.69 -15.46
N ILE A 196 37.02 -5.85 -15.08
CA ILE A 196 36.10 -6.77 -15.73
C ILE A 196 35.85 -6.23 -17.14
N ALA A 197 36.41 -6.89 -18.15
CA ALA A 197 36.14 -6.59 -19.55
C ALA A 197 34.66 -6.86 -19.83
N ALA A 198 33.91 -5.81 -20.20
CA ALA A 198 32.52 -5.93 -20.60
C ALA A 198 32.38 -6.90 -21.79
N PRO A 199 31.55 -7.96 -21.71
CA PRO A 199 31.36 -8.87 -22.83
C PRO A 199 30.79 -8.12 -24.04
N LYS A 200 31.45 -8.26 -25.20
CA LYS A 200 30.97 -7.70 -26.46
C LYS A 200 29.67 -8.39 -26.88
N MET A 201 28.62 -7.60 -27.09
CA MET A 201 27.36 -8.03 -27.69
C MET A 201 27.62 -8.59 -29.09
N VAL A 202 27.50 -9.91 -29.27
CA VAL A 202 27.52 -10.56 -30.59
C VAL A 202 26.08 -10.82 -31.02
N GLY A 203 25.75 -10.38 -32.23
CA GLY A 203 24.40 -10.30 -32.76
C GLY A 203 23.71 -11.61 -33.11
N GLN A 204 22.39 -11.47 -33.25
CA GLN A 204 21.48 -12.20 -34.15
C GLN A 204 21.74 -13.70 -34.36
N ARG A 205 21.09 -14.55 -33.56
CA ARG A 205 20.60 -15.86 -34.02
C ARG A 205 19.23 -16.17 -33.43
N ARG A 206 18.27 -16.31 -34.34
CA ARG A 206 17.01 -17.07 -34.32
C ARG A 206 16.29 -17.24 -32.97
N ARG A 207 15.10 -16.63 -32.89
CA ARG A 207 14.03 -17.02 -31.97
C ARG A 207 13.50 -18.40 -32.37
N GLU A 208 14.10 -19.46 -31.86
CA GLU A 208 13.42 -20.75 -31.71
C GLU A 208 12.82 -20.79 -30.30
N MET A 209 11.51 -20.53 -30.23
CA MET A 209 10.72 -20.73 -29.02
C MET A 209 10.41 -22.22 -28.89
N HIS A 210 11.08 -22.90 -27.96
CA HIS A 210 10.63 -24.21 -27.49
C HIS A 210 9.52 -24.03 -26.45
N PRO A 211 8.35 -24.68 -26.61
CA PRO A 211 7.21 -24.54 -25.72
C PRO A 211 7.34 -25.52 -24.56
N ILE A 212 7.45 -25.03 -23.32
CA ILE A 212 7.44 -25.88 -22.13
C ILE A 212 6.42 -25.34 -21.13
N LEU A 213 5.33 -26.12 -20.99
CA LEU A 213 4.29 -26.12 -19.95
C LEU A 213 3.14 -25.11 -20.08
N ARG A 214 2.30 -25.33 -21.10
CA ARG A 214 0.86 -25.02 -21.03
C ARG A 214 0.13 -26.26 -20.50
N GLU A 215 0.17 -26.45 -19.19
CA GLU A 215 -0.61 -27.49 -18.51
C GLU A 215 -1.56 -26.87 -17.49
N ARG A 216 -2.83 -26.76 -17.90
CA ARG A 216 -4.03 -27.08 -17.12
C ARG A 216 -5.25 -26.60 -17.90
N SER A 217 -6.06 -27.57 -18.33
CA SER A 217 -7.53 -27.53 -18.46
C SER A 217 -8.02 -28.42 -19.60
N ARG A 218 -7.76 -29.73 -19.53
CA ARG A 218 -8.66 -30.72 -20.16
C ARG A 218 -9.68 -31.14 -19.11
N ALA A 219 -10.76 -30.38 -19.03
CA ALA A 219 -11.98 -30.81 -18.39
C ALA A 219 -13.11 -30.71 -19.42
N ARG A 220 -13.51 -31.89 -19.89
CA ARG A 220 -14.88 -32.31 -20.17
C ARG A 220 -15.68 -31.69 -21.33
N CYS A 221 -16.21 -32.64 -22.12
CA CYS A 221 -17.40 -32.59 -22.98
C CYS A 221 -17.20 -31.83 -24.30
N GLY A 222 -17.48 -32.36 -25.48
CA GLY A 222 -18.43 -33.39 -25.86
C GLY A 222 -19.28 -32.81 -26.99
N ALA A 223 -19.15 -33.39 -28.20
CA ALA A 223 -19.98 -33.22 -29.39
C ALA A 223 -20.21 -31.78 -29.94
N SER A 224 -19.59 -31.47 -31.08
CA SER A 224 -20.16 -30.51 -32.04
C SER A 224 -20.97 -31.30 -33.08
N THR A 225 -22.28 -31.37 -32.88
CA THR A 225 -23.24 -31.62 -33.95
C THR A 225 -23.44 -30.36 -34.79
N ALA A 226 -23.81 -30.59 -36.05
CA ALA A 226 -23.84 -29.65 -37.16
C ALA A 226 -24.75 -28.42 -36.99
N VAL A 227 -24.35 -27.29 -37.59
CA VAL A 227 -25.29 -26.36 -38.24
C VAL A 227 -24.66 -25.76 -39.51
N VAL A 228 -25.20 -26.24 -40.63
CA VAL A 228 -25.39 -25.62 -41.95
C VAL A 228 -25.04 -24.13 -42.06
N ARG A 229 -24.13 -23.78 -42.98
CA ARG A 229 -24.18 -22.48 -43.67
C ARG A 229 -23.96 -22.63 -45.18
N ARG A 230 -25.06 -22.35 -45.89
CA ARG A 230 -25.23 -22.06 -47.31
C ARG A 230 -24.13 -21.20 -47.92
N SER A 231 -23.84 -21.48 -49.19
CA SER A 231 -23.32 -20.50 -50.15
C SER A 231 -23.68 -20.91 -51.59
N LEU A 232 -24.57 -20.11 -52.21
CA LEU A 232 -24.66 -19.70 -53.63
C LEU A 232 -24.90 -20.82 -54.68
N VAL A 233 -25.76 -20.70 -55.71
CA VAL A 233 -25.96 -19.60 -56.66
C VAL A 233 -27.33 -19.75 -57.39
N SER A 234 -27.93 -18.59 -57.72
CA SER A 234 -28.86 -18.23 -58.83
C SER A 234 -29.51 -19.30 -59.73
N SER A 235 -30.83 -19.19 -59.97
CA SER A 235 -31.41 -18.69 -61.24
C SER A 235 -32.84 -19.20 -61.56
N PHE A 236 -33.67 -18.31 -62.13
CA PHE A 236 -34.86 -18.53 -63.00
C PHE A 236 -36.12 -19.21 -62.38
N ASN A 237 -37.38 -18.87 -62.66
CA ASN A 237 -38.04 -17.87 -63.50
C ASN A 237 -39.52 -17.72 -63.04
N LYS A 238 -40.16 -16.60 -63.42
CA LYS A 238 -41.62 -16.37 -63.41
C LYS A 238 -42.40 -17.48 -64.13
N VAL A 239 -43.60 -17.86 -63.66
CA VAL A 239 -44.95 -17.41 -64.10
C VAL A 239 -45.94 -17.79 -63.00
#